data_AF-U1N1V9-F1
#
_entry.id   AF-U1N1V9-F1
#
_cell.length_a   1.000
_cell.length_b   1.000
_cell.length_c   1.000
_cell.angle_alpha   90.00
_cell.angle_beta   90.00
_cell.angle_gamma   90.00
#
_symmetry.space_group_name_H-M   'P 1'
#
loop_
_entity.id
_entity.type
_entity.pdbx_description
1 polymer ?
#
loop_
_entity_poly.entity_id
_entity_poly.type
_entity_poly.pdbx_seq_one_letter_code
_entity_poly.pdbx_strand_id
1 'polypeptide(L)' 'MPGNFYQLQCPDCNNEQVIFGKASTVVNCAVCGTTLATPTGGDAEFNGEVIETVERRSAENAIARVDESSTDADS' A
#
# COMPACT_ATOMS: atom_id res chain seq x y z
N MET A 1 3.41 4.83 19.50
CA MET A 1 3.63 3.62 18.67
C MET A 1 3.33 3.98 17.23
N PRO A 2 4.26 3.81 16.28
CA PRO A 2 4.01 4.13 14.87
C PRO A 2 2.90 3.20 14.32
N GLY A 3 2.03 3.75 13.47
CA GLY A 3 1.04 2.95 12.74
C GLY A 3 1.69 2.25 11.55
N ASN A 4 1.21 1.06 11.23
CA ASN A 4 1.59 0.32 10.03
C ASN A 4 0.62 0.62 8.88
N PHE A 5 1.04 0.31 7.66
CA PHE A 5 0.17 0.35 6.49
C PHE A 5 -0.35 -1.06 6.22
N TYR A 6 -1.62 -1.15 5.84
CA TYR A 6 -2.29 -2.40 5.54
C TYR A 6 -2.86 -2.31 4.14
N GLN A 7 -2.69 -3.37 3.36
CA GLN A 7 -3.33 -3.53 2.06
C GLN A 7 -4.64 -4.26 2.26
N LEU A 8 -5.74 -3.55 2.03
CA LEU A 8 -7.09 -4.11 2.08
C LEU A 8 -7.61 -4.40 0.67
N GLN A 9 -8.35 -5.49 0.54
CA GLN A 9 -9.22 -5.74 -0.60
C GLN A 9 -10.65 -5.32 -0.29
N CYS A 10 -11.25 -4.55 -1.20
CA CYS A 10 -12.67 -4.23 -1.13
C CYS A 10 -13.53 -5.46 -1.50
N PRO A 11 -14.49 -5.88 -0.67
CA PRO A 11 -15.33 -7.04 -0.95
C PRO A 11 -16.31 -6.83 -2.12
N ASP A 12 -16.65 -5.57 -2.45
CA ASP A 12 -17.63 -5.25 -3.49
C ASP A 12 -17.03 -5.19 -4.90
N CYS A 13 -15.85 -4.56 -5.02
CA CYS A 13 -15.22 -4.26 -6.31
C CYS A 13 -13.86 -4.92 -6.50
N ASN A 14 -13.39 -5.71 -5.53
CA ASN A 14 -12.07 -6.34 -5.50
C ASN A 14 -10.89 -5.37 -5.62
N ASN A 15 -11.13 -4.07 -5.43
CA ASN A 15 -10.08 -3.07 -5.48
C ASN A 15 -9.15 -3.19 -4.28
N GLU A 16 -7.86 -3.28 -4.54
CA GLU A 16 -6.80 -3.29 -3.52
C GLU A 16 -6.40 -1.86 -3.18
N GLN A 17 -6.38 -1.52 -1.89
CA GLN A 17 -6.02 -0.20 -1.42
C GLN A 17 -5.15 -0.27 -0.17
N VAL A 18 -4.07 0.49 -0.18
CA VAL A 18 -3.20 0.66 0.98
C VAL A 18 -3.77 1.74 1.88
N ILE A 19 -4.04 1.40 3.14
CA ILE A 19 -4.57 2.30 4.15
C ILE A 19 -3.69 2.33 5.40
N PHE A 20 -3.77 3.42 6.14
CA PHE A 20 -3.01 3.58 7.38
C PHE A 20 -3.82 3.04 8.57
N GLY A 21 -3.22 2.16 9.37
CA GLY A 21 -3.93 1.53 10.48
C GLY A 21 -4.36 2.46 11.61
N LYS A 22 -3.83 3.69 11.65
CA LYS A 22 -4.32 4.75 12.55
C LYS A 22 -4.97 5.89 11.77
N ALA A 23 -5.83 5.55 10.82
CA ALA A 23 -6.62 6.55 10.12
C ALA A 23 -7.43 7.38 11.12
N SER A 24 -7.36 8.71 11.02
CA SER A 24 -8.14 9.64 11.83
C SER A 24 -9.43 10.11 11.14
N THR A 25 -9.65 9.62 9.92
CA THR A 25 -10.80 9.96 9.06
C THR A 25 -11.38 8.68 8.48
N VAL A 26 -12.65 8.73 8.07
CA VAL A 26 -13.28 7.64 7.32
C VAL A 26 -12.56 7.50 5.98
N VAL A 27 -12.21 6.27 5.61
CA VAL A 27 -11.56 5.96 4.34
C VAL A 27 -12.55 5.21 3.46
N ASN A 28 -12.85 5.80 2.31
CA ASN A 28 -13.74 5.21 1.32
C ASN A 28 -12.91 4.57 0.20
N CYS A 29 -13.44 3.50 -0.38
CA CYS A 29 -12.86 2.88 -1.56
C CYS A 29 -12.80 3.90 -2.71
N ALA A 30 -11.65 4.02 -3.35
CA ALA A 30 -11.46 4.94 -4.48
C ALA A 30 -12.27 4.57 -5.73
N VAL A 31 -12.76 3.32 -5.81
CA VAL A 31 -13.50 2.80 -6.97
C VAL A 31 -15.01 2.85 -6.75
N CYS A 32 -15.53 2.22 -5.69
CA CYS A 32 -16.97 2.14 -5.44
C CYS A 32 -17.50 3.17 -4.42
N GLY A 33 -16.63 3.80 -3.63
CA GLY A 33 -17.02 4.73 -2.57
C GLY A 33 -17.51 4.06 -1.27
N THR A 34 -17.56 2.73 -1.19
CA THR A 34 -17.90 2.00 0.05
C THR A 34 -16.89 2.34 1.16
N THR A 35 -17.37 2.44 2.41
CA THR A 35 -16.52 2.67 3.59
C THR A 35 -15.63 1.45 3.87
N LEU A 36 -14.33 1.58 3.65
CA LEU A 36 -13.33 0.53 3.89
C LEU A 36 -12.74 0.57 5.30
N ALA A 37 -12.58 1.77 5.86
CA ALA A 37 -12.06 1.91 7.22
C ALA A 37 -12.76 3.03 8.01
N THR A 38 -13.03 2.76 9.29
CA THR A 38 -13.67 3.70 10.22
C THR A 38 -12.70 4.05 11.37
N PRO A 39 -12.47 5.35 11.67
CA PRO A 39 -11.59 5.75 12.77
C PRO A 39 -12.28 5.54 14.12
N THR A 40 -11.65 4.81 15.05
CA THR A 40 -12.19 4.55 16.40
C THR A 40 -11.47 5.31 17.52
N GLY A 41 -10.57 6.24 17.17
CA GLY A 41 -9.73 6.99 18.10
C GLY A 41 -8.41 6.29 18.47
N GLY A 42 -8.27 5.02 18.13
CA GLY A 42 -7.04 4.23 18.23
C GLY A 42 -6.62 3.68 16.88
N ASP A 43 -6.73 2.36 16.74
CA ASP A 43 -6.54 1.67 15.46
C ASP A 43 -7.86 1.67 14.68
N ALA A 44 -7.79 2.02 13.40
CA ALA A 44 -8.95 2.07 12.52
C ALA A 44 -9.54 0.66 12.36
N GLU A 45 -10.88 0.59 12.34
CA GLU A 45 -11.60 -0.65 12.09
C GLU A 45 -11.69 -0.86 10.57
N PHE A 46 -11.28 -2.03 10.10
CA PHE A 46 -11.28 -2.39 8.68
C PHE A 46 -12.51 -3.24 8.35
N ASN A 47 -13.29 -2.81 7.37
CA ASN A 47 -14.47 -3.54 6.87
C ASN A 47 -14.15 -4.45 5.66
N GLY A 48 -12.91 -4.41 5.16
CA GLY A 48 -12.43 -5.21 4.04
C GLY A 48 -11.52 -6.35 4.47
N GLU A 49 -11.13 -7.20 3.52
CA GLU A 49 -10.19 -8.28 3.75
C GLU A 49 -8.75 -7.75 3.78
N VAL A 50 -7.98 -8.06 4.82
CA VAL A 50 -6.57 -7.66 4.92
C VAL A 50 -5.72 -8.68 4.16
N ILE A 51 -5.15 -8.28 3.02
CA ILE A 51 -4.28 -9.14 2.21
C ILE A 51 -2.88 -9.18 2.83
N GLU A 52 -2.28 -8.02 3.05
CA GLU A 52 -0.92 -7.91 3.57
C GLU A 52 -0.70 -6.65 4.41
N THR A 53 0.38 -6.65 5.20
CA THR A 53 0.85 -5.47 5.94
C THR A 53 2.03 -4.88 5.19
N VAL A 54 1.87 -3.68 4.66
CA VAL A 54 2.90 -2.95 3.94
C VAL A 54 3.84 -2.31 4.96
N GLU A 55 4.86 -3.05 5.36
CA GLU A 55 5.95 -2.52 6.17
C GLU A 55 6.66 -1.42 5.37
N ARG A 56 6.79 -0.20 5.94
CA ARG A 56 7.62 0.85 5.34
C ARG A 56 9.07 0.36 5.36
N ARG A 57 9.53 -0.17 4.24
CA ARG A 57 10.90 -0.63 3.96
C ARG A 57 11.94 0.09 4.83
N SER A 58 12.58 -0.65 5.71
CA SER A 58 13.99 -0.42 6.01
C SER A 58 14.79 -1.44 5.17
N ALA A 59 15.70 -0.93 4.34
CA ALA A 59 16.70 -1.60 3.49
C ALA A 59 16.35 -1.96 2.03
N GLU A 60 16.99 -1.20 1.11
CA GLU A 60 17.54 -1.51 -0.23
C GLU A 60 17.12 -2.77 -1.00
N ASN A 61 16.46 -2.59 -2.16
CA ASN A 61 16.57 -3.36 -3.42
C ASN A 61 15.41 -2.94 -4.36
N ALA A 62 15.50 -2.79 -5.68
CA ALA A 62 16.58 -2.90 -6.64
C ALA A 62 16.14 -2.01 -7.82
N ILE A 63 16.70 -0.81 -7.96
CA ILE A 63 16.68 -0.13 -9.26
C ILE A 63 17.99 -0.57 -9.89
N ALA A 64 17.95 -1.68 -10.63
CA ALA A 64 19.09 -2.10 -11.41
C ALA A 64 19.42 -0.94 -12.36
N ARG A 65 20.60 -0.35 -12.16
CA ARG A 65 21.21 0.52 -13.17
C ARG A 65 21.38 -0.34 -14.41
N VAL A 66 20.58 -0.07 -15.44
CA VAL A 66 20.97 -0.44 -16.79
C VAL A 66 22.07 0.55 -17.19
N ASP A 67 23.31 0.20 -16.85
CA ASP A 67 24.49 0.76 -17.51
C ASP A 67 24.51 0.18 -18.93
N GLU A 68 23.67 0.77 -19.78
CA GLU A 68 23.76 0.66 -21.22
C GLU A 68 24.85 1.64 -21.68
N SER A 69 26.10 1.24 -21.50
CA SER A 69 27.23 1.80 -22.24
C SER A 69 27.76 0.72 -23.16
N SER A 70 27.05 0.58 -24.28
CA SER A 70 27.60 0.48 -25.63
C SER A 70 28.95 -0.23 -25.76
N THR A 71 28.87 -1.42 -26.35
CA THR A 71 29.85 -1.97 -27.27
C THR A 71 30.54 -0.89 -28.10
N ASP A 72 31.83 -0.67 -27.85
CA ASP A 72 32.81 -0.29 -28.87
C ASP A 72 33.84 -1.41 -28.97
N ALA A 73 33.44 -2.44 -29.71
CA ALA A 73 34.36 -3.31 -30.41
C ALA A 73 34.41 -2.80 -31.85
N ASP A 74 35.45 -2.04 -32.22
CA ASP A 74 36.13 -2.18 -33.50
C ASP A 74 37.45 -1.38 -33.51
N SER A 75 38.53 -2.12 -33.77
CA SER A 75 39.77 -1.78 -34.49
C SER A 75 40.62 -0.56 -34.10
#